data_AF-A0A956CQC1-F1
#
_entry.id   AF-A0A956CQC1-F1
#
_cell.length_a   1.000
_cell.length_b   1.000
_cell.length_c   1.000
_cell.angle_alpha   90.00
_cell.angle_beta   90.00
_cell.angle_gamma   90.00
#
_symmetry.space_group_name_H-M   'P 1'
#
loop_
_entity.id
_entity.type
_entity.pdbx_description
1 polymer ?
#
loop_
_entity_poly.entity_id
_entity_poly.type
_entity_poly.pdbx_seq_one_letter_code
_entity_poly.pdbx_strand_id
1 'polypeptide(L)'
;MLANVTLLCLVAFLVLKGQLTVGQLVAAEIVVTGVVAAVARLGKHIESFYDAVAAVAKLNDLANAVDGKEQDENRVVAHRSAREPLLAVVTLPDADGGGSERRVVAKPGEVAVVRLPVGATSDGLIASLPRDAHVVRGVALLPGTILENVVGFEAITPRELARAERLLAAVGFDATARELRAGLETMVEVDGSPLRGEAPLRFQFATILFRPPAVLVIDGIADSLTADGLIAVLRAVR
;
A
#
# COMPACT_ATOMS: atom_id res chain seq x y z
N MET A 1 -4.82 -18.01 -43.85
CA MET A 1 -5.26 -17.87 -45.25
C MET A 1 -5.34 -19.20 -45.99
N LEU A 2 -4.33 -20.08 -45.92
CA LEU A 2 -4.37 -21.37 -46.63
C LEU A 2 -5.61 -22.22 -46.28
N ALA A 3 -5.96 -22.36 -44.99
CA ALA A 3 -7.12 -23.17 -44.58
C ALA A 3 -8.46 -22.74 -45.21
N ASN A 4 -8.73 -21.43 -45.30
CA ASN A 4 -9.96 -20.93 -45.91
C ASN A 4 -9.97 -21.13 -47.44
N VAL A 5 -8.83 -20.99 -48.11
CA VAL A 5 -8.71 -21.21 -49.57
C VAL A 5 -8.89 -22.69 -49.91
N THR A 6 -8.31 -23.59 -49.11
CA THR A 6 -8.48 -25.04 -49.29
C THR A 6 -9.93 -25.46 -49.08
N LEU A 7 -10.59 -24.89 -48.06
CA LEU A 7 -12.00 -25.14 -47.81
C LEU A 7 -12.85 -24.70 -49.01
N LEU A 8 -12.64 -23.47 -49.51
CA LEU A 8 -13.37 -22.91 -50.65
C LEU A 8 -13.21 -23.74 -51.93
N CYS A 9 -11.97 -24.16 -52.25
CA CYS A 9 -11.70 -25.04 -53.39
C CYS A 9 -12.42 -26.39 -53.29
N LEU A 10 -12.51 -26.96 -52.07
CA LEU A 10 -13.18 -28.23 -51.84
C LEU A 10 -14.70 -28.10 -52.09
N VAL A 11 -15.34 -27.04 -51.58
CA VAL A 11 -16.80 -26.86 -51.75
C VAL A 11 -17.16 -26.49 -53.18
N ALA A 12 -16.33 -25.69 -53.86
CA ALA A 12 -16.49 -25.39 -55.29
C ALA A 12 -16.36 -26.64 -56.17
N PHE A 13 -15.45 -27.56 -55.84
CA PHE A 13 -15.27 -28.82 -56.56
C PHE A 13 -16.50 -29.75 -56.45
N LEU A 14 -17.15 -29.79 -55.29
CA LEU A 14 -18.38 -30.58 -55.06
C LEU A 14 -19.59 -30.06 -55.85
N VAL A 15 -19.68 -28.75 -56.09
CA VAL A 15 -20.74 -28.12 -56.89
C VAL A 15 -20.58 -28.44 -58.37
N LEU A 16 -19.34 -28.46 -58.88
CA LEU A 16 -19.05 -28.82 -60.27
C LEU A 16 -19.45 -30.26 -60.61
N LYS A 17 -19.59 -31.13 -59.61
CA LYS A 17 -20.10 -32.51 -59.77
C LYS A 17 -21.64 -32.61 -59.77
N GLY A 18 -22.36 -31.50 -59.63
CA GLY A 18 -23.84 -31.47 -59.62
C GLY A 18 -24.47 -32.04 -58.34
N GLN A 19 -23.68 -32.24 -57.27
CA GLN A 19 -24.14 -32.86 -56.03
C GLN A 19 -24.80 -31.88 -55.04
N LEU A 20 -24.65 -30.57 -55.25
CA LEU A 20 -25.19 -29.51 -54.38
C LEU A 20 -25.71 -28.33 -55.20
N THR A 21 -26.81 -27.72 -54.74
CA THR A 21 -27.33 -26.47 -55.30
C THR A 21 -26.55 -25.25 -54.77
N VAL A 22 -26.56 -24.14 -55.50
CA VAL A 22 -25.84 -22.91 -55.13
C VAL A 22 -26.30 -22.37 -53.76
N GLY A 23 -27.58 -22.49 -53.42
CA GLY A 23 -28.08 -22.09 -52.09
C GLY A 23 -27.54 -22.97 -50.96
N GLN A 24 -27.41 -24.27 -51.18
CA GLN A 24 -26.84 -25.19 -50.18
C GLN A 24 -25.33 -25.01 -50.03
N LEU A 25 -24.62 -24.61 -51.09
CA LEU A 25 -23.21 -24.24 -51.04
C LEU A 25 -22.95 -23.09 -50.07
N VAL A 26 -23.70 -21.99 -50.22
CA VAL A 26 -23.56 -20.80 -49.37
C VAL A 26 -23.94 -21.11 -47.93
N ALA A 27 -25.00 -21.90 -47.71
CA ALA A 27 -25.38 -22.35 -46.37
C ALA A 27 -24.29 -23.19 -45.71
N ALA A 28 -23.69 -24.14 -46.45
CA ALA A 28 -22.59 -24.97 -45.94
C ALA A 28 -21.35 -24.13 -45.59
N GLU A 29 -21.03 -23.12 -46.41
CA GLU A 29 -19.90 -22.21 -46.14
C GLU A 29 -20.10 -21.43 -44.84
N ILE A 30 -21.28 -20.85 -44.61
CA ILE A 30 -21.60 -20.10 -43.38
C ILE A 30 -21.55 -21.00 -42.14
N VAL A 31 -22.12 -22.21 -42.22
CA VAL A 31 -22.11 -23.16 -41.09
C VAL A 31 -20.69 -23.59 -40.75
N VAL A 32 -19.88 -23.98 -41.75
CA VAL A 32 -18.52 -24.45 -41.52
C VAL A 32 -17.63 -23.33 -40.97
N THR A 33 -17.70 -22.13 -41.54
CA THR A 33 -16.95 -20.98 -40.99
C THR A 33 -17.40 -20.62 -39.57
N GLY A 34 -18.70 -20.68 -39.27
CA GLY A 34 -19.23 -20.49 -37.92
C GLY A 34 -18.70 -21.52 -36.92
N VAL A 35 -18.68 -22.80 -37.29
CA VAL A 35 -18.15 -23.89 -36.45
C VAL A 35 -16.64 -23.71 -36.22
N VAL A 36 -15.87 -23.44 -37.28
CA VAL A 36 -14.42 -23.20 -37.16
C VAL A 36 -14.13 -21.99 -36.26
N ALA A 37 -14.92 -20.92 -36.38
CA ALA A 37 -14.80 -19.76 -35.50
C ALA A 37 -15.16 -20.08 -34.04
N ALA A 38 -16.20 -20.88 -33.80
CA ALA A 38 -16.58 -21.30 -32.46
C ALA A 38 -15.48 -22.16 -31.79
N VAL A 39 -14.89 -23.09 -32.53
CA VAL A 39 -13.76 -23.91 -32.05
C VAL A 39 -12.53 -23.04 -31.75
N ALA A 40 -12.21 -22.08 -32.63
CA ALA A 40 -11.11 -21.16 -32.40
C ALA A 40 -11.34 -20.27 -31.16
N ARG A 41 -12.59 -19.84 -30.91
CA ARG A 41 -12.95 -19.09 -29.71
C ARG A 41 -12.85 -19.96 -28.46
N LEU A 42 -13.23 -21.23 -28.51
CA LEU A 42 -13.18 -22.14 -27.37
C LEU A 42 -11.76 -22.24 -26.78
N GLY A 43 -10.73 -22.32 -27.63
CA GLY A 43 -9.33 -22.33 -27.19
C GLY A 43 -8.96 -21.11 -26.34
N LYS A 44 -9.38 -19.90 -26.76
CA LYS A 44 -9.16 -18.66 -26.01
C LYS A 44 -9.87 -18.64 -24.66
N HIS A 45 -11.05 -19.25 -24.57
CA HIS A 45 -11.77 -19.33 -23.30
C HIS A 45 -11.04 -20.23 -22.30
N ILE A 46 -10.44 -21.35 -22.75
CA ILE A 46 -9.65 -22.23 -21.89
C ILE A 46 -8.43 -21.49 -21.32
N GLU A 47 -7.77 -20.66 -22.12
CA GLU A 47 -6.67 -19.79 -21.67
C GLU A 47 -7.16 -18.79 -20.61
N SER A 48 -8.30 -18.11 -20.84
CA SER A 48 -8.91 -17.21 -19.85
C SER A 48 -9.32 -17.92 -18.55
N PHE A 49 -9.79 -19.17 -18.62
CA PHE A 49 -10.07 -19.97 -17.43
C PHE A 49 -8.80 -20.30 -16.64
N TYR A 50 -7.70 -20.59 -17.33
CA TYR A 50 -6.41 -20.84 -16.68
C TYR A 50 -5.88 -19.58 -15.99
N ASP A 51 -5.93 -18.43 -16.66
CA ASP A 51 -5.53 -17.15 -16.07
C ASP A 51 -6.40 -16.78 -14.87
N ALA A 52 -7.71 -17.04 -14.93
CA ALA A 52 -8.61 -16.81 -13.80
C ALA A 52 -8.26 -17.70 -12.59
N VAL A 53 -8.00 -19.00 -12.82
CA VAL A 53 -7.57 -19.91 -11.75
C VAL A 53 -6.23 -19.45 -11.15
N ALA A 54 -5.29 -19.00 -11.97
CA ALA A 54 -4.01 -18.46 -11.50
C ALA A 54 -4.17 -17.17 -10.69
N ALA A 55 -5.08 -16.27 -11.09
CA ALA A 55 -5.40 -15.07 -10.33
C ALA A 55 -6.02 -15.41 -8.96
N VAL A 56 -6.92 -16.39 -8.90
CA VAL A 56 -7.50 -16.88 -7.64
C VAL A 56 -6.44 -17.51 -6.74
N ALA A 57 -5.49 -18.27 -7.29
CA ALA A 57 -4.38 -18.83 -6.52
C ALA A 57 -3.51 -17.72 -5.88
N LYS A 58 -3.16 -16.68 -6.65
CA LYS A 58 -2.43 -15.52 -6.12
C LYS A 58 -3.20 -14.79 -5.01
N LEU A 59 -4.51 -14.63 -5.17
CA LEU A 59 -5.36 -14.05 -4.13
C LEU A 59 -5.40 -14.90 -2.86
N ASN A 60 -5.41 -16.24 -3.01
CA ASN A 60 -5.34 -17.16 -1.89
C ASN A 60 -3.99 -17.07 -1.16
N ASP A 61 -2.88 -16.93 -1.89
CA ASP A 61 -1.55 -16.74 -1.29
C ASP A 61 -1.49 -15.44 -0.47
N LEU A 62 -2.04 -14.35 -1.00
CA LEU A 62 -2.16 -13.09 -0.27
C LEU A 62 -3.09 -13.20 0.94
N ALA A 63 -4.22 -13.89 0.80
CA ALA A 63 -5.15 -14.12 1.91
C ALA A 63 -4.50 -14.92 3.05
N ASN A 64 -3.69 -15.94 2.73
CA ASN A 64 -2.94 -16.72 3.70
C ASN A 64 -1.84 -15.92 4.38
N ALA A 65 -1.13 -15.06 3.63
CA ALA A 65 -0.13 -14.15 4.20
C ALA A 65 -0.75 -13.16 5.21
N VAL A 66 -1.97 -12.66 4.92
CA VAL A 66 -2.71 -11.76 5.82
C VAL A 66 -3.24 -12.48 7.06
N ASP A 67 -3.68 -13.74 6.94
CA ASP A 67 -4.17 -14.54 8.08
C ASP A 67 -3.02 -14.92 9.05
N GLY A 68 -1.77 -14.86 8.58
CA GLY A 68 -0.56 -14.89 9.40
C GLY A 68 -0.42 -16.13 10.26
N LYS A 69 -0.61 -17.30 9.64
CA LYS A 69 -0.06 -18.57 10.12
C LYS A 69 1.36 -18.76 9.58
N GLU A 70 2.24 -17.81 9.86
CA GLU A 70 3.67 -18.12 9.87
C GLU A 70 4.01 -18.78 11.20
N GLN A 71 4.78 -19.86 11.09
CA GLN A 71 5.18 -20.74 12.17
C GLN A 71 5.82 -19.96 13.32
N ASP A 72 5.20 -20.16 14.48
CA ASP A 72 5.58 -19.67 15.79
C ASP A 72 6.86 -20.40 16.24
N GLU A 73 8.00 -19.72 16.23
CA GLU A 73 9.14 -20.11 17.08
C GLU A 73 9.95 -18.94 17.65
N ASN A 74 9.54 -17.68 17.45
CA ASN A 74 10.19 -16.56 18.14
C ASN A 74 9.25 -15.37 18.38
N ARG A 75 8.17 -15.57 19.15
CA ARG A 75 7.31 -14.46 19.58
C ARG A 75 7.94 -13.68 20.73
N VAL A 76 8.35 -12.45 20.43
CA VAL A 76 8.51 -11.41 21.46
C VAL A 76 7.11 -11.04 21.95
N VAL A 77 6.80 -11.43 23.18
CA VAL A 77 5.55 -11.09 23.86
C VAL A 77 5.59 -9.63 24.30
N ALA A 78 4.99 -8.73 23.50
CA ALA A 78 4.65 -7.39 23.98
C ALA A 78 3.32 -7.46 24.76
N HIS A 79 3.36 -7.10 26.04
CA HIS A 79 2.20 -7.07 26.93
C HIS A 79 1.15 -6.06 26.43
N ARG A 80 -0.07 -6.55 26.20
CA ARG A 80 -1.30 -5.75 26.09
C ARG A 80 -1.58 -5.05 27.43
N SER A 81 -0.95 -3.93 27.70
CA SER A 81 -1.52 -2.96 28.64
C SER A 81 -0.75 -1.65 28.58
N ALA A 82 -1.27 -0.69 27.82
CA ALA A 82 -1.20 0.73 28.17
C ALA A 82 -1.91 1.57 27.11
N ARG A 83 -2.59 2.62 27.57
CA ARG A 83 -3.21 3.67 26.75
C ARG A 83 -2.19 4.75 26.33
N GLU A 84 -0.90 4.39 26.27
CA GLU A 84 0.20 5.31 26.01
C GLU A 84 1.02 4.77 24.82
N PRO A 85 1.19 5.54 23.74
CA PRO A 85 1.87 5.06 22.53
C PRO A 85 3.33 4.76 22.85
N LEU A 86 3.81 3.59 22.44
CA LEU A 86 5.22 3.23 22.45
C LEU A 86 5.87 3.83 21.19
N LEU A 87 6.82 4.76 21.33
CA LEU A 87 7.53 5.32 20.18
C LEU A 87 8.88 4.62 20.02
N ALA A 88 9.03 3.79 18.99
CA ALA A 88 10.29 3.13 18.65
C ALA A 88 10.92 3.85 17.44
N VAL A 89 11.91 4.70 17.69
CA VAL A 89 12.70 5.32 16.62
C VAL A 89 13.77 4.32 16.18
N VAL A 90 13.73 3.83 14.95
CA VAL A 90 14.71 2.91 14.38
C VAL A 90 15.67 3.73 13.51
N THR A 91 16.91 3.88 13.96
CA THR A 91 17.93 4.65 13.24
C THR A 91 19.01 3.71 12.69
N LEU A 92 19.32 3.89 11.40
CA LEU A 92 20.30 3.15 10.60
C LEU A 92 21.76 3.60 10.87
N PRO A 93 22.76 2.98 10.20
CA PRO A 93 23.85 2.22 10.83
C PRO A 93 24.99 3.07 11.41
N ASP A 94 25.67 2.54 12.43
CA ASP A 94 26.95 3.09 12.92
C ASP A 94 28.13 2.26 12.38
N ALA A 95 29.25 2.93 12.14
CA ALA A 95 30.45 2.39 11.51
C ALA A 95 31.32 1.53 12.43
N ASP A 96 30.99 1.42 13.72
CA ASP A 96 31.82 0.70 14.68
C ASP A 96 31.21 -0.64 15.10
N GLY A 97 31.88 -1.70 14.61
CA GLY A 97 31.51 -3.10 14.78
C GLY A 97 31.46 -3.55 16.25
N GLY A 98 30.29 -4.04 16.65
CA GLY A 98 30.06 -4.63 17.98
C GLY A 98 28.64 -5.17 18.14
N GLY A 99 28.25 -6.12 17.27
CA GLY A 99 26.92 -6.72 17.27
C GLY A 99 26.68 -7.63 18.48
N SER A 100 25.93 -7.15 19.46
CA SER A 100 25.24 -7.99 20.45
C SER A 100 23.74 -7.73 20.31
N GLU A 101 22.97 -8.80 20.13
CA GLU A 101 21.51 -8.80 20.00
C GLU A 101 20.90 -8.27 21.32
N ARG A 102 20.66 -6.97 21.40
CA ARG A 102 20.10 -6.34 22.61
C ARG A 102 18.59 -6.36 22.52
N ARG A 103 17.96 -7.11 23.44
CA ARG A 103 16.53 -7.04 23.70
C ARG A 103 16.17 -5.60 24.12
N VAL A 104 15.52 -4.85 23.24
CA VAL A 104 14.99 -3.52 23.55
C VAL A 104 13.68 -3.71 24.31
N VAL A 105 13.69 -3.39 25.59
CA VAL A 105 12.48 -3.36 26.42
C VAL A 105 12.12 -1.90 26.60
N ALA A 106 11.12 -1.43 25.85
CA ALA A 106 10.58 -0.09 25.98
C ALA A 106 9.27 -0.14 26.79
N LYS A 107 9.10 0.78 27.73
CA LYS A 107 7.81 0.92 28.45
C LYS A 107 6.85 1.77 27.63
N PRO A 108 5.54 1.56 27.74
CA PRO A 108 4.55 2.46 27.14
C PRO A 108 4.84 3.92 27.49
N GLY A 109 4.74 4.83 26.50
CA GLY A 109 5.10 6.24 26.66
C GLY A 109 6.60 6.56 26.62
N GLU A 110 7.47 5.55 26.45
CA GLU A 110 8.91 5.73 26.31
C GLU A 110 9.32 5.83 24.84
N VAL A 111 10.22 6.76 24.55
CA VAL A 111 10.89 6.84 23.25
C VAL A 111 12.12 5.96 23.30
N ALA A 112 12.11 4.86 22.54
CA ALA A 112 13.24 3.97 22.42
C ALA A 112 13.94 4.21 21.08
N VAL A 113 15.26 4.43 21.12
CA VAL A 113 16.09 4.50 19.91
C VAL A 113 16.74 3.13 19.70
N VAL A 114 16.41 2.47 18.60
CA VAL A 114 16.97 1.18 18.22
C VAL A 114 18.02 1.39 17.14
N ARG A 115 19.26 0.99 17.44
CA ARG A 115 20.38 1.04 16.52
C ARG A 115 20.68 -0.37 16.02
N LEU A 116 20.66 -0.56 14.71
CA LEU A 116 20.91 -1.86 14.08
C LEU A 116 22.40 -2.05 13.77
N PRO A 117 22.95 -3.27 13.93
CA PRO A 117 24.32 -3.57 13.51
C PRO A 117 24.48 -3.51 11.99
N VAL A 118 25.70 -3.25 11.52
CA VAL A 118 26.04 -3.20 10.10
C VAL A 118 25.65 -4.53 9.42
N GLY A 119 24.77 -4.47 8.43
CA GLY A 119 24.25 -5.64 7.70
C GLY A 119 22.89 -6.17 8.19
N ALA A 120 22.39 -5.71 9.34
CA ALA A 120 21.00 -5.99 9.75
C ALA A 120 20.02 -5.01 9.10
N THR A 121 18.85 -5.52 8.69
CA THR A 121 17.77 -4.71 8.11
C THR A 121 16.71 -4.39 9.16
N SER A 122 16.07 -3.22 9.02
CA SER A 122 14.93 -2.82 9.87
C SER A 122 13.71 -3.71 9.65
N ASP A 123 13.62 -4.38 8.49
CA ASP A 123 12.51 -5.28 8.13
C ASP A 123 12.32 -6.43 9.12
N GLY A 124 13.40 -7.06 9.60
CA GLY A 124 13.31 -8.16 10.57
C GLY A 124 12.78 -7.71 11.94
N LEU A 125 13.21 -6.52 12.39
CA LEU A 125 12.68 -5.91 13.61
C LEU A 125 11.21 -5.53 13.43
N ILE A 126 10.86 -4.91 12.31
CA ILE A 126 9.51 -4.48 12.00
C ILE A 126 8.55 -5.67 11.90
N ALA A 127 8.99 -6.79 11.33
CA ALA A 127 8.23 -8.04 11.28
C ALA A 127 7.95 -8.62 12.69
N SER A 128 8.81 -8.35 13.67
CA SER A 128 8.63 -8.79 15.06
C SER A 128 7.68 -7.90 15.88
N LEU A 129 7.25 -6.76 15.33
CA LEU A 129 6.39 -5.82 16.03
C LEU A 129 4.94 -6.30 16.09
N PRO A 130 4.14 -5.77 17.03
CA PRO A 130 2.70 -5.99 17.06
C PRO A 130 2.03 -5.62 15.72
N ARG A 131 0.97 -6.33 15.35
CA ARG A 131 0.22 -6.08 14.09
C ARG A 131 -0.37 -4.66 13.99
N ASP A 132 -0.53 -3.98 15.11
CA ASP A 132 -1.03 -2.61 15.23
C ASP A 132 0.09 -1.55 15.30
N ALA A 133 1.34 -1.95 15.06
CA ALA A 133 2.44 -1.00 14.92
C ALA A 133 2.32 -0.21 13.61
N HIS A 134 2.38 1.10 13.71
CA HIS A 134 2.39 2.00 12.57
C HIS A 134 3.83 2.34 12.20
N VAL A 135 4.25 2.06 10.97
CA VAL A 135 5.63 2.26 10.51
C VAL A 135 5.67 3.41 9.51
N VAL A 136 6.53 4.39 9.76
CA VAL A 136 6.74 5.55 8.90
C VAL A 136 8.14 5.45 8.28
N ARG A 137 8.16 5.19 6.97
CA ARG A 137 9.38 5.11 6.13
C ARG A 137 9.53 6.26 5.13
N GLY A 138 8.52 7.11 5.05
CA GLY A 138 8.44 8.19 4.09
C GLY A 138 7.08 8.87 4.18
N VAL A 139 6.92 9.93 3.38
CA VAL A 139 5.66 10.66 3.27
C VAL A 139 4.62 9.76 2.61
N ALA A 140 3.52 9.49 3.33
CA ALA A 140 2.36 8.78 2.82
C ALA A 140 1.10 9.51 3.27
N LEU A 141 0.59 10.36 2.39
CA LEU A 141 -0.57 11.21 2.61
C LEU A 141 -1.71 10.79 1.67
N LEU A 142 -2.94 11.12 2.03
CA LEU A 142 -4.11 10.87 1.20
C LEU A 142 -4.43 12.11 0.35
N PRO A 143 -4.91 11.93 -0.88
CA PRO A 143 -5.39 13.04 -1.68
C PRO A 143 -6.62 13.67 -0.99
N GLY A 144 -6.55 14.96 -0.67
CA GLY A 144 -7.59 15.66 0.07
C GLY A 144 -7.06 16.91 0.77
N THR A 145 -7.91 17.60 1.52
CA THR A 145 -7.47 18.74 2.32
C THR A 145 -6.56 18.31 3.48
N ILE A 146 -5.77 19.24 4.01
CA ILE A 146 -4.97 19.01 5.22
C ILE A 146 -5.89 18.58 6.37
N LEU A 147 -7.03 19.23 6.52
CA LEU A 147 -7.97 18.93 7.59
C LEU A 147 -8.61 17.54 7.47
N GLU A 148 -9.03 17.13 6.27
CA GLU A 148 -9.59 15.78 6.00
C GLU A 148 -8.57 14.69 6.28
N ASN A 149 -7.30 14.91 5.96
CA ASN A 149 -6.23 13.96 6.26
C ASN A 149 -6.00 13.77 7.76
N VAL A 150 -6.20 14.82 8.58
CA VAL A 150 -6.03 14.74 10.04
C VAL A 150 -7.26 14.13 10.70
N VAL A 151 -8.45 14.70 10.43
CA VAL A 151 -9.69 14.33 11.13
C VAL A 151 -10.36 13.11 10.48
N GLY A 152 -10.23 12.95 9.17
CA GLY A 152 -10.96 12.00 8.35
C GLY A 152 -11.90 12.70 7.34
N PHE A 153 -12.44 11.92 6.40
CA PHE A 153 -13.32 12.40 5.31
C PHE A 153 -14.80 12.48 5.71
N GLU A 154 -15.10 12.55 7.01
CA GLU A 154 -16.46 12.60 7.56
C GLU A 154 -16.78 14.01 8.09
N ALA A 155 -18.02 14.23 8.56
CA ALA A 155 -18.44 15.51 9.11
C ALA A 155 -17.62 15.87 10.36
N ILE A 156 -16.82 16.94 10.24
CA ILE A 156 -15.87 17.39 11.26
C ILE A 156 -16.60 18.13 12.37
N THR A 157 -16.45 17.67 13.61
CA THR A 157 -17.00 18.39 14.77
C THR A 157 -16.08 19.55 15.19
N PRO A 158 -16.61 20.63 15.81
CA PRO A 158 -15.77 21.74 16.29
C PRO A 158 -14.69 21.31 17.30
N ARG A 159 -14.94 20.21 18.05
CA ARG A 159 -13.98 19.65 19.00
C ARG A 159 -12.81 18.96 18.29
N GLU A 160 -13.09 18.28 17.18
CA GLU A 160 -12.07 17.62 16.36
C GLU A 160 -11.21 18.63 15.62
N LEU A 161 -11.82 19.67 15.05
CA LEU A 161 -11.09 20.79 14.45
C LEU A 161 -10.12 21.42 15.46
N ALA A 162 -10.61 21.80 16.65
CA ALA A 162 -9.77 22.39 17.68
C ALA A 162 -8.65 21.43 18.17
N ARG A 163 -8.88 20.11 18.10
CA ARG A 163 -7.84 19.11 18.41
C ARG A 163 -6.81 19.00 17.29
N ALA A 164 -7.26 18.98 16.03
CA ALA A 164 -6.40 18.92 14.86
C ALA A 164 -5.47 20.14 14.80
N GLU A 165 -5.99 21.34 15.02
CA GLU A 165 -5.21 22.58 15.08
C GLU A 165 -4.13 22.54 16.18
N ARG A 166 -4.50 22.06 17.38
CA ARG A 166 -3.53 21.91 18.48
C ARG A 166 -2.41 20.91 18.15
N LEU A 167 -2.74 19.80 17.50
CA LEU A 167 -1.76 18.79 17.12
C LEU A 167 -0.84 19.29 15.99
N LEU A 168 -1.40 19.95 14.98
CA LEU A 168 -0.65 20.58 13.90
C LEU A 168 0.31 21.65 14.45
N ALA A 169 -0.13 22.43 15.43
CA ALA A 169 0.74 23.38 16.14
C ALA A 169 1.83 22.65 16.96
N ALA A 170 1.51 21.53 17.62
CA ALA A 170 2.47 20.78 18.44
C ALA A 170 3.62 20.19 17.61
N VAL A 171 3.37 19.77 16.37
CA VAL A 171 4.40 19.31 15.42
C VAL A 171 5.09 20.46 14.67
N GLY A 172 4.72 21.71 14.96
CA GLY A 172 5.28 22.91 14.33
C GLY A 172 4.90 23.10 12.87
N PHE A 173 3.68 22.70 12.48
CA PHE A 173 3.12 22.91 11.14
C PHE A 173 2.37 24.25 11.01
N ASP A 174 2.27 25.03 12.10
CA ASP A 174 1.55 26.30 12.16
C ASP A 174 2.14 27.39 11.25
N ALA A 175 3.46 27.44 11.09
CA ALA A 175 4.14 28.38 10.21
C ALA A 175 3.80 28.06 8.75
N THR A 176 3.93 26.79 8.36
CA THR A 176 3.58 26.32 7.01
C THR A 176 2.10 26.55 6.71
N ALA A 177 1.20 26.21 7.63
CA ALA A 177 -0.24 26.40 7.43
C ALA A 177 -0.62 27.87 7.17
N ARG A 178 0.09 28.83 7.78
CA ARG A 178 -0.13 30.28 7.57
C ARG A 178 0.36 30.78 6.22
N GLU A 179 1.37 30.14 5.63
CA GLU A 179 1.89 30.50 4.31
C GLU A 179 1.00 29.99 3.17
N LEU A 180 0.20 28.97 3.43
CA LEU A 180 -0.74 28.41 2.46
C LEU A 180 -1.96 29.31 2.29
N ARG A 181 -2.30 29.64 1.04
CA ARG A 181 -3.43 30.53 0.70
C ARG A 181 -4.78 30.06 1.26
N ALA A 182 -5.01 28.75 1.29
CA ALA A 182 -6.23 28.14 1.78
C ALA A 182 -6.09 27.59 3.22
N GLY A 183 -4.96 27.82 3.89
CA GLY A 183 -4.72 27.31 5.24
C GLY A 183 -4.88 25.78 5.32
N LEU A 184 -5.67 25.30 6.28
CA LEU A 184 -5.95 23.87 6.49
C LEU A 184 -6.89 23.26 5.43
N GLU A 185 -7.54 24.08 4.61
CA GLU A 185 -8.35 23.64 3.47
C GLU A 185 -7.49 23.45 2.20
N THR A 186 -6.17 23.57 2.32
CA THR A 186 -5.26 23.36 1.18
C THR A 186 -5.32 21.90 0.75
N MET A 187 -5.51 21.69 -0.55
CA MET A 187 -5.46 20.37 -1.18
C MET A 187 -4.03 19.83 -1.17
N VAL A 188 -3.90 18.57 -0.77
CA VAL A 188 -2.64 17.84 -0.70
C VAL A 188 -2.75 16.57 -1.54
N GLU A 189 -1.70 16.25 -2.28
CA GLU A 189 -1.59 14.99 -3.04
C GLU A 189 -0.79 13.92 -2.26
N VAL A 190 -0.68 12.72 -2.82
CA VAL A 190 -0.03 11.55 -2.18
C VAL A 190 1.44 11.82 -1.84
N ASP A 191 2.12 12.63 -2.66
CA ASP A 191 3.52 13.03 -2.48
C ASP A 191 3.71 14.18 -1.47
N GLY A 192 2.61 14.75 -0.98
CA GLY A 192 2.62 15.90 -0.08
C GLY A 192 2.68 17.25 -0.77
N SER A 193 2.61 17.32 -2.11
CA SER A 193 2.47 18.61 -2.80
C SER A 193 1.18 19.32 -2.34
N PRO A 194 1.18 20.66 -2.19
CA PRO A 194 2.25 21.63 -2.49
C PRO A 194 3.25 21.88 -1.35
N LEU A 195 3.25 21.06 -0.29
CA LEU A 195 4.14 21.21 0.86
C LEU A 195 5.61 20.96 0.46
N ARG A 196 6.55 21.59 1.17
CA ARG A 196 7.99 21.53 0.85
C ARG A 196 8.83 21.21 2.08
N GLY A 197 10.02 20.65 1.85
CA GLY A 197 10.97 20.30 2.91
C GLY A 197 10.39 19.27 3.87
N GLU A 198 10.48 19.55 5.18
CA GLU A 198 10.01 18.66 6.25
C GLU A 198 8.50 18.79 6.56
N ALA A 199 7.81 19.74 5.93
CA ALA A 199 6.39 20.00 6.20
C ALA A 199 5.45 18.81 5.92
N PRO A 200 5.58 18.04 4.81
CA PRO A 200 4.74 16.87 4.58
C PRO A 200 4.88 15.83 5.68
N LEU A 201 6.10 15.64 6.20
CA LEU A 201 6.38 14.65 7.22
C LEU A 201 5.86 15.08 8.60
N ARG A 202 6.05 16.35 8.98
CA ARG A 202 5.44 16.93 10.20
C ARG A 202 3.92 16.80 10.16
N PHE A 203 3.32 17.10 9.01
CA PHE A 203 1.89 16.93 8.77
C PHE A 203 1.44 15.47 8.92
N GLN A 204 2.14 14.52 8.30
CA GLN A 204 1.85 13.09 8.48
C GLN A 204 1.95 12.65 9.94
N PHE A 205 2.90 13.17 10.72
CA PHE A 205 2.92 12.89 12.16
C PHE A 205 1.68 13.44 12.87
N ALA A 206 1.18 14.61 12.50
CA ALA A 206 -0.08 15.11 13.06
C ALA A 206 -1.29 14.22 12.69
N THR A 207 -1.34 13.65 11.48
CA THR A 207 -2.43 12.73 11.09
C THR A 207 -2.38 11.44 11.92
N ILE A 208 -1.18 10.90 12.14
CA ILE A 208 -0.95 9.71 12.98
C ILE A 208 -1.30 10.00 14.45
N LEU A 209 -0.85 11.12 15.00
CA LEU A 209 -1.06 11.49 16.40
C LEU A 209 -2.50 11.93 16.71
N PHE A 210 -3.29 12.26 15.70
CA PHE A 210 -4.72 12.50 15.87
C PHE A 210 -5.44 11.26 16.40
N ARG A 211 -5.04 10.08 15.94
CA ARG A 211 -5.45 8.75 16.45
C ARG A 211 -4.19 7.93 16.77
N PRO A 212 -3.56 8.16 17.95
CA PRO A 212 -2.23 7.64 18.23
C PRO A 212 -2.22 6.10 18.19
N PRO A 213 -1.30 5.48 17.44
CA PRO A 213 -1.15 4.03 17.42
C PRO A 213 -0.53 3.53 18.73
N ALA A 214 -0.72 2.24 19.05
CA ALA A 214 -0.11 1.64 20.23
C ALA A 214 1.42 1.58 20.12
N VAL A 215 1.93 1.40 18.90
CA VAL A 215 3.37 1.44 18.60
C VAL A 215 3.56 2.29 17.35
N LEU A 216 4.40 3.32 17.42
CA LEU A 216 4.82 4.13 16.28
C LEU A 216 6.31 3.87 16.01
N VAL A 217 6.63 3.51 14.77
CA VAL A 217 7.98 3.24 14.33
C VAL A 217 8.42 4.23 13.27
N ILE A 218 9.56 4.86 13.50
CA ILE A 218 10.17 5.81 12.56
C ILE A 218 11.40 5.13 11.98
N ASP A 219 11.40 4.81 10.69
CA ASP A 219 12.47 4.05 10.03
C ASP A 219 13.08 4.85 8.89
N GLY A 220 14.36 5.20 9.01
CA GLY A 220 15.14 5.85 7.95
C GLY A 220 14.75 7.29 7.58
N ILE A 221 13.79 7.90 8.27
CA ILE A 221 13.29 9.25 7.97
C ILE A 221 13.65 10.31 9.02
N ALA A 222 14.37 9.94 10.07
CA ALA A 222 14.80 10.90 11.08
C ALA A 222 15.66 12.02 10.47
N ASP A 223 16.49 11.69 9.48
CA ASP A 223 17.35 12.65 8.77
C ASP A 223 16.56 13.58 7.83
N SER A 224 15.30 13.26 7.53
CA SER A 224 14.41 14.12 6.75
C SER A 224 13.79 15.24 7.57
N LEU A 225 13.97 15.21 8.90
CA LEU A 225 13.55 16.26 9.83
C LEU A 225 14.77 17.04 10.34
N THR A 226 14.59 18.34 10.51
CA THR A 226 15.50 19.15 11.31
C THR A 226 15.44 18.73 12.78
N ALA A 227 16.49 19.04 13.56
CA ALA A 227 16.52 18.75 14.99
C ALA A 227 15.31 19.33 15.73
N ASP A 228 14.92 20.56 15.41
CA ASP A 228 13.73 21.20 15.97
C ASP A 228 12.43 20.50 15.56
N GLY A 229 12.34 20.04 14.31
CA GLY A 229 11.21 19.26 13.82
C GLY A 229 11.07 17.91 14.52
N LEU A 230 12.17 17.20 14.69
CA LEU A 230 12.19 15.94 15.43
C LEU A 230 11.79 16.17 16.90
N ILE A 231 12.33 17.19 17.57
CA ILE A 231 11.96 17.50 18.96
C ILE A 231 10.47 17.85 19.08
N ALA A 232 9.91 18.58 18.12
CA ALA A 232 8.48 18.92 18.10
C ALA A 232 7.61 17.66 17.99
N VAL A 233 7.95 16.75 17.07
CA VAL A 233 7.26 15.45 16.92
C VAL A 233 7.39 14.62 18.18
N LEU A 234 8.60 14.47 18.74
CA LEU A 234 8.83 13.70 19.98
C LEU A 234 8.04 14.26 21.17
N ARG A 235 7.90 15.59 21.26
CA ARG A 235 7.10 16.24 22.31
C ARG A 235 5.61 16.02 22.10
N ALA A 236 5.14 16.02 20.84
CA ALA A 236 3.73 15.81 20.52
C ALA A 236 3.26 14.38 20.79
N VAL A 237 4.17 13.41 20.84
CA VAL A 237 3.87 12.00 21.14
C VAL A 237 3.66 11.76 22.65
N ARG A 238 4.15 12.65 23.51
CA ARG A 238 4.14 12.51 24.98
C ARG A 238 2.95 13.24 25.62
#